data_AF-A0A933SM53-F1
#
_entry.id   AF-A0A933SM53-F1
#
_cell.length_a   1.000
_cell.length_b   1.000
_cell.length_c   1.000
_cell.angle_alpha   90.00
_cell.angle_beta   90.00
_cell.angle_gamma   90.00
#
_symmetry.space_group_name_H-M   'P 1'
#
loop_
_entity.id
_entity.type
_entity.pdbx_description
1 polymer ?
#
loop_
_entity_poly.entity_id
_entity_poly.type
_entity_poly.pdbx_seq_one_letter_code
_entity_poly.pdbx_strand_id
1 'polypeptide(L)'
;MRKAAGISQMKLAEAVGISFQQIQKYESGANKVSLEKLQKIAEALRAPLGYLIGEEGERPGFAVETEEKPGRLNFGDLSLEEMRLVAGFRGIKNSDLKKGILLLVRGAAQSAYQSN
;
A
#
# COMPACT_ATOMS: atom_id res chain seq x y z
N MET A 1 -14.45 -4.65 6.44
CA MET A 1 -13.88 -3.41 5.86
C MET A 1 -14.59 -2.12 6.28
N ARG A 2 -15.78 -1.74 5.76
CA ARG A 2 -16.41 -0.43 6.10
C ARG A 2 -16.65 -0.20 7.60
N LYS A 3 -16.96 -1.27 8.34
CA LYS A 3 -17.23 -1.22 9.78
C LYS A 3 -15.98 -0.78 10.57
N ALA A 4 -14.79 -1.22 10.13
CA ALA A 4 -13.53 -0.80 10.72
C ALA A 4 -13.20 0.67 10.44
N ALA A 5 -13.69 1.21 9.31
CA ALA A 5 -13.61 2.63 8.96
C ALA A 5 -14.75 3.48 9.54
N GLY A 6 -15.70 2.90 10.30
CA GLY A 6 -16.83 3.61 10.88
C GLY A 6 -17.84 4.17 9.87
N ILE A 7 -17.86 3.66 8.63
CA ILE A 7 -18.69 4.18 7.54
C ILE A 7 -19.93 3.30 7.30
N SER A 8 -21.11 3.92 7.17
CA SER A 8 -22.35 3.21 6.80
C SER A 8 -22.38 2.89 5.30
N GLN A 9 -23.15 1.86 4.91
CA GLN A 9 -23.30 1.48 3.49
C GLN A 9 -23.85 2.63 2.63
N MET A 10 -24.77 3.44 3.19
CA MET A 10 -25.36 4.58 2.49
C MET A 10 -24.33 5.69 2.24
N LYS A 11 -23.49 5.98 3.24
CA LYS A 11 -22.40 6.95 3.13
C LYS A 11 -21.31 6.50 2.15
N LEU A 12 -21.04 5.18 2.09
CA LEU A 12 -20.12 4.62 1.10
C LEU A 12 -20.69 4.69 -0.32
N ALA A 13 -21.99 4.42 -0.47
CA ALA A 13 -22.69 4.51 -1.76
C ALA A 13 -22.63 5.93 -2.34
N GLU A 14 -22.87 6.94 -1.50
CA GLU A 14 -22.77 8.35 -1.84
C GLU A 14 -21.33 8.73 -2.25
N ALA A 15 -20.33 8.34 -1.46
CA ALA A 15 -18.92 8.64 -1.74
C ALA A 15 -18.41 8.02 -3.06
N VAL A 16 -18.95 6.86 -3.46
CA VAL A 16 -18.55 6.13 -4.66
C VAL A 16 -19.41 6.51 -5.87
N GLY A 17 -20.56 7.15 -5.66
CA GLY A 17 -21.52 7.53 -6.71
C GLY A 17 -22.30 6.34 -7.27
N ILE A 18 -22.65 5.36 -6.42
CA ILE A 18 -23.44 4.19 -6.82
C ILE A 18 -24.62 3.97 -5.88
N SER A 19 -25.59 3.14 -6.27
CA SER A 19 -26.74 2.86 -5.41
C SER A 19 -26.37 2.04 -4.17
N PHE A 20 -27.15 2.21 -3.11
CA PHE A 20 -27.04 1.42 -1.88
C PHE A 20 -27.13 -0.10 -2.16
N GLN A 21 -28.03 -0.50 -3.07
CA GLN A 21 -28.19 -1.89 -3.47
C GLN A 21 -26.94 -2.43 -4.19
N GLN A 22 -26.22 -1.61 -4.96
CA GLN A 22 -24.95 -2.01 -5.59
C GLN A 22 -23.85 -2.23 -4.55
N ILE A 23 -23.76 -1.37 -3.53
CA ILE A 23 -22.84 -1.61 -2.39
C ILE A 23 -23.16 -2.93 -1.70
N GLN A 24 -24.45 -3.22 -1.44
CA GLN A 24 -24.84 -4.50 -0.84
C GLN A 24 -24.40 -5.70 -1.69
N LYS A 25 -24.60 -5.63 -3.02
CA LYS A 25 -24.17 -6.69 -3.95
C LYS A 25 -22.65 -6.85 -4.03
N TYR A 26 -21.89 -5.78 -3.85
CA TYR A 26 -20.42 -5.84 -3.80
C TYR A 26 -19.93 -6.52 -2.53
N GLU A 27 -20.56 -6.22 -1.39
CA GLU A 27 -20.18 -6.81 -0.12
C GLU A 27 -20.61 -8.25 0.06
N SER A 28 -21.69 -8.68 -0.60
CA SER A 28 -22.11 -10.07 -0.63
C SER A 28 -21.37 -10.91 -1.69
N GLY A 29 -20.46 -10.30 -2.47
CA GLY A 29 -19.75 -10.98 -3.56
C GLY A 29 -20.63 -11.38 -4.75
N ALA A 30 -21.87 -10.88 -4.83
CA ALA A 30 -22.83 -11.25 -5.87
C ALA A 30 -22.48 -10.63 -7.23
N ASN A 31 -21.75 -9.52 -7.25
CA ASN A 31 -21.33 -8.81 -8.45
C ASN A 31 -19.81 -8.63 -8.50
N LYS A 32 -19.21 -8.83 -9.68
CA LYS A 32 -17.84 -8.37 -9.95
C LYS A 32 -17.77 -6.84 -9.90
N VAL A 33 -16.74 -6.32 -9.26
CA VAL A 33 -16.48 -4.87 -9.14
C VAL A 33 -15.38 -4.50 -10.12
N SER A 34 -15.55 -3.41 -10.89
CA SER A 34 -14.49 -2.91 -11.76
C SER A 34 -13.36 -2.28 -10.96
N LEU A 35 -12.14 -2.27 -11.51
CA LEU A 35 -10.97 -1.66 -10.89
C LEU A 35 -11.20 -0.19 -10.51
N GLU A 36 -11.81 0.59 -11.41
CA GLU A 36 -12.16 1.99 -11.18
C GLU A 36 -13.06 2.18 -9.94
N LYS A 37 -14.03 1.28 -9.74
CA LYS A 37 -14.93 1.33 -8.58
C LYS A 37 -14.23 0.88 -7.31
N LEU A 38 -13.36 -0.13 -7.39
CA LEU A 38 -12.53 -0.54 -6.27
C LEU A 38 -11.60 0.58 -5.80
N GLN A 39 -11.00 1.34 -6.72
CA GLN A 39 -10.19 2.52 -6.39
C GLN A 39 -11.02 3.58 -5.62
N LYS A 40 -12.20 3.94 -6.13
CA LYS A 40 -13.11 4.88 -5.45
C LYS A 40 -13.53 4.39 -4.07
N ILE A 41 -13.78 3.09 -3.91
CA ILE A 41 -14.09 2.47 -2.61
C ILE A 41 -12.87 2.55 -1.67
N ALA A 42 -11.66 2.31 -2.18
CA ALA A 42 -10.41 2.39 -1.42
C ALA A 42 -10.18 3.81 -0.87
N GLU A 43 -10.37 4.81 -1.72
CA GLU A 43 -10.29 6.23 -1.35
C GLU A 43 -11.33 6.62 -0.29
N ALA A 44 -12.59 6.23 -0.49
CA ALA A 44 -13.68 6.52 0.45
C ALA A 44 -13.43 5.90 1.84
N LEU A 45 -12.78 4.74 1.87
CA LEU A 45 -12.45 4.01 3.09
C LEU A 45 -11.06 4.37 3.65
N ARG A 46 -10.31 5.25 2.97
CA ARG A 46 -8.91 5.60 3.25
C ARG A 46 -8.04 4.36 3.45
N ALA A 47 -8.28 3.33 2.65
CA ALA A 47 -7.63 2.03 2.73
C ALA A 47 -6.80 1.77 1.46
N PRO A 48 -5.70 1.01 1.55
CA PRO A 48 -5.03 0.43 0.39
C PRO A 48 -6.00 -0.32 -0.54
N LEU A 49 -5.84 -0.19 -1.86
CA LEU A 49 -6.59 -0.99 -2.82
C LEU A 49 -6.35 -2.50 -2.63
N GLY A 50 -5.11 -2.90 -2.31
CA GLY A 50 -4.74 -4.29 -1.99
C GLY A 50 -5.62 -4.92 -0.91
N TYR A 51 -5.99 -4.12 0.10
CA TYR A 51 -6.87 -4.56 1.18
C TYR A 51 -8.29 -4.96 0.68
N LEU A 52 -8.77 -4.38 -0.42
CA LEU A 52 -10.09 -4.72 -1.01
C LEU A 52 -10.06 -5.98 -1.86
N ILE A 53 -8.94 -6.26 -2.52
CA ILE A 53 -8.79 -7.39 -3.45
C ILE A 53 -8.28 -8.66 -2.77
N GLY A 54 -8.11 -8.63 -1.44
CA GLY A 54 -7.66 -9.78 -0.66
C GLY A 54 -6.15 -9.96 -0.65
N GLU A 55 -5.39 -8.95 -1.08
CA GLU A 55 -3.95 -8.90 -0.84
C GLU A 55 -3.74 -8.55 0.64
N GLU A 56 -3.57 -9.58 1.47
CA GLU A 56 -3.11 -9.42 2.84
C GLU A 56 -1.71 -8.77 2.83
N GLY A 57 -1.67 -7.44 2.97
CA GLY A 57 -0.51 -6.78 3.56
C GLY A 57 0.35 -5.87 2.70
N GLU A 58 -0.05 -5.47 1.48
CA GLU A 58 0.79 -4.55 0.69
C GLU A 58 0.11 -3.20 0.41
N ARG A 59 0.74 -2.13 0.91
CA ARG A 59 0.38 -0.73 0.64
C ARG A 59 0.78 -0.42 -0.82
N PRO A 60 -0.04 0.31 -1.60
CA PRO A 60 0.30 0.59 -2.98
C PRO A 60 1.28 1.76 -3.00
N GLY A 61 2.55 1.43 -3.09
CA GLY A 61 3.59 2.30 -3.63
C GLY A 61 4.22 1.53 -4.78
N PHE A 62 4.21 2.12 -5.97
CA PHE A 62 4.88 1.65 -7.19
C PHE A 62 6.06 0.67 -6.93
N ALA A 63 5.95 -0.54 -7.53
CA ALA A 63 6.96 -1.60 -7.71
C ALA A 63 7.57 -2.20 -6.41
N VAL A 64 7.87 -3.49 -6.32
CA VAL A 64 8.67 -4.36 -7.20
C VAL A 64 8.32 -5.81 -6.84
N GLU A 65 8.18 -6.71 -7.81
CA GLU A 65 8.28 -8.15 -7.56
C GLU A 65 9.70 -8.45 -7.08
N THR A 66 9.94 -8.42 -5.78
CA THR A 66 11.05 -9.14 -5.17
C THR A 66 10.43 -10.23 -4.33
N GLU A 67 10.46 -11.46 -4.85
CA GLU A 67 10.29 -12.65 -4.04
C GLU A 67 11.41 -12.69 -3.00
N GLU A 68 11.28 -11.96 -1.90
CA GLU A 68 11.80 -12.31 -0.57
C GLU A 68 10.96 -11.50 0.43
N LYS A 69 10.11 -12.20 1.19
CA LYS A 69 9.57 -11.64 2.43
C LYS A 69 10.77 -11.06 3.18
N PRO A 70 10.76 -9.79 3.64
CA PRO A 70 11.88 -9.31 4.42
C PRO A 70 11.97 -10.22 5.65
N GLY A 71 12.97 -11.09 5.64
CA GLY A 71 13.38 -11.82 6.82
C GLY A 71 13.52 -10.79 7.94
N ARG A 72 13.15 -11.18 9.16
CA ARG A 72 13.36 -10.32 10.33
C ARG A 72 14.74 -9.67 10.20
N LEU A 73 14.78 -8.33 10.09
CA LEU A 73 16.03 -7.57 10.01
C LEU A 73 16.87 -7.92 11.25
N ASN A 74 17.86 -8.79 11.06
CA ASN A 74 18.86 -9.06 12.08
C ASN A 74 19.85 -7.90 12.04
N PHE A 75 19.74 -6.98 13.00
CA PHE A 75 20.68 -5.86 13.12
C PHE A 75 22.14 -6.29 13.27
N GLY A 76 22.39 -7.56 13.61
CA GLY A 76 23.72 -8.14 13.73
C GLY A 76 24.47 -8.33 12.40
N ASP A 77 23.75 -8.39 11.28
CA ASP A 77 24.34 -8.69 9.97
C ASP A 77 24.51 -7.44 9.07
N LEU A 78 24.18 -6.25 9.59
CA LEU A 78 24.31 -5.00 8.83
C LEU A 78 25.77 -4.58 8.71
N SER A 79 26.18 -4.25 7.50
CA SER A 79 27.43 -3.52 7.25
C SER A 79 27.40 -2.12 7.88
N LEU A 80 28.59 -1.52 8.02
CA LEU A 80 28.74 -0.17 8.56
C LEU A 80 27.96 0.87 7.72
N GLU A 81 27.90 0.68 6.40
CA GLU A 81 27.19 1.57 5.49
C GLU A 81 25.68 1.48 5.68
N GLU A 82 25.16 0.26 5.83
CA GLU A 82 23.73 0.02 6.09
C GLU A 82 23.32 0.58 7.45
N MET A 83 24.15 0.42 8.49
CA MET A 83 23.88 1.03 9.80
C MET A 83 23.82 2.56 9.73
N ARG A 84 24.72 3.19 8.98
CA ARG A 84 24.71 4.65 8.77
C ARG A 84 23.45 5.10 8.04
N LEU A 85 23.04 4.36 7.01
CA LEU A 85 21.80 4.64 6.28
C LEU A 85 20.58 4.54 7.21
N VAL A 86 20.47 3.46 7.99
CA VAL A 86 19.36 3.25 8.92
C VAL A 86 19.32 4.34 10.00
N ALA A 87 20.47 4.69 10.58
CA ALA A 87 20.56 5.73 11.61
C ALA A 87 20.16 7.11 11.06
N GLY A 88 20.70 7.49 9.90
CA GLY A 88 20.35 8.75 9.24
C GLY A 88 18.88 8.81 8.86
N PHE A 89 18.35 7.74 8.26
CA PHE A 89 16.95 7.67 7.84
C PHE A 89 15.97 7.78 9.01
N ARG A 90 16.27 7.16 10.16
CA ARG A 90 15.44 7.27 11.38
C ARG A 90 15.32 8.70 11.89
N GLY A 91 16.39 9.49 11.77
CA GLY A 91 16.43 10.90 12.21
C GLY A 91 15.57 11.86 11.38
N ILE A 92 15.11 11.45 10.20
CA ILE A 92 14.33 12.33 9.32
C ILE A 92 12.89 12.45 9.82
N LYS A 93 12.48 13.66 10.22
CA LYS A 93 11.11 13.94 10.67
C LYS A 93 10.13 14.13 9.51
N ASN A 94 10.59 14.70 8.40
CA ASN A 94 9.77 14.97 7.23
C ASN A 94 9.44 13.66 6.48
N SER A 95 8.15 13.32 6.41
CA SER A 95 7.67 12.09 5.77
C SER A 95 7.87 12.06 4.26
N ASP A 96 7.80 13.20 3.58
CA ASP A 96 7.92 13.27 2.13
C ASP A 96 9.39 13.16 1.71
N LEU A 97 10.32 13.71 2.51
CA LEU A 97 11.75 13.47 2.33
C LEU A 97 12.10 11.98 2.52
N LYS A 98 11.51 11.32 3.51
CA LYS A 98 11.65 9.86 3.68
C LYS A 98 11.19 9.08 2.46
N LYS A 99 10.03 9.43 1.89
CA LYS A 99 9.53 8.78 0.66
C LYS A 99 10.48 9.01 -0.53
N GLY A 100 10.97 10.24 -0.71
CA GLY A 100 11.92 10.56 -1.76
C GLY A 100 13.20 9.74 -1.66
N ILE A 101 13.79 9.63 -0.47
CA ILE A 101 15.00 8.83 -0.24
C ILE A 101 14.75 7.34 -0.53
N LEU A 102 13.62 6.79 -0.08
CA LEU A 102 13.27 5.39 -0.38
C LEU A 102 13.14 5.15 -1.88
N LEU A 103 12.55 6.09 -2.62
CA LEU A 103 12.42 5.99 -4.07
C LEU A 103 13.79 5.97 -4.76
N LEU A 104 14.72 6.82 -4.33
CA LEU A 104 16.09 6.87 -4.86
C LEU A 104 16.85 5.56 -4.59
N VAL A 105 16.79 5.04 -3.36
CA VAL A 105 17.45 3.77 -2.98
C VAL A 105 16.90 2.61 -3.81
N ARG A 106 15.57 2.54 -4.00
CA ARG A 106 14.94 1.53 -4.86
C ARG A 106 15.38 1.65 -6.32
N GLY A 107 15.37 2.87 -6.87
CA GLY A 107 15.78 3.10 -8.26
C GLY A 107 17.24 2.72 -8.51
N ALA A 108 18.14 3.06 -7.57
CA ALA A 108 19.54 2.67 -7.65
C ALA A 108 19.72 1.15 -7.59
N ALA A 109 19.01 0.46 -6.69
CA ALA A 109 19.05 -1.00 -6.60
C ALA A 109 18.56 -1.65 -7.90
N GLN A 110 17.42 -1.21 -8.44
CA GLN A 110 16.85 -1.75 -9.67
C GLN A 110 17.75 -1.54 -10.89
N SER A 111 18.41 -0.38 -11.00
CA SER A 111 19.38 -0.09 -12.07
C SER A 111 20.62 -0.98 -12.00
N ALA A 112 21.05 -1.37 -10.79
CA ALA A 112 22.17 -2.29 -10.59
C ALA A 112 21.82 -3.73 -11.03
N TYR A 113 20.58 -4.16 -10.86
CA TYR A 113 20.11 -5.49 -11.31
C TYR A 113 19.96 -5.61 -12.83
N GLN A 114 19.71 -4.50 -13.55
CA GLN A 114 19.52 -4.51 -15.00
C GLN A 114 20.83 -4.36 -15.79
N SER A 115 21.96 -4.10 -15.11
CA SER A 115 23.27 -3.89 -15.73
C SER A 115 24.16 -5.13 -15.72
N ASN A 116 23.60 -6.31 -15.39
CA ASN A 116 24.27 -7.61 -15.29
C ASN A 116 23.52 -8.64 -16.14
#